data_AF-A0A1H8GTD1-F1
#
_entry.id   AF-A0A1H8GTD1-F1
#
_cell.length_a   1.000
_cell.length_b   1.000
_cell.length_c   1.000
_cell.angle_alpha   90.00
_cell.angle_beta   90.00
_cell.angle_gamma   90.00
#
_symmetry.space_group_name_H-M   'P 1'
#
loop_
_entity.id
_entity.type
_entity.pdbx_description
1 polymer ?
#
loop_
_entity_poly.entity_id
_entity_poly.type
_entity_poly.pdbx_seq_one_letter_code
_entity_poly.pdbx_strand_id
1 'polypeptide(L)' 'MNAINVMNAKDADAAVRRARFGSLPERIRLEDMSQVVQAAPATAASGYDPEGSFKYYSCLALDLGL' A
#
# COMPACT_ATOMS: atom_id res chain seq x y z
N MET A 1 -43.89 10.35 12.39
CA MET A 1 -42.45 10.03 12.40
C MET A 1 -41.84 10.49 11.08
N ASN A 2 -40.82 11.35 11.07
CA ASN A 2 -40.08 11.65 9.84
C ASN A 2 -38.57 11.56 10.16
N ALA A 3 -37.92 10.50 9.68
CA ALA A 3 -36.49 10.33 9.83
C ALA A 3 -35.80 11.17 8.76
N ILE A 4 -35.22 12.31 9.17
CA ILE A 4 -34.32 13.07 8.30
C ILE A 4 -33.06 12.22 8.14
N ASN A 5 -32.90 11.63 6.96
CA ASN A 5 -31.67 10.92 6.60
C ASN A 5 -30.55 11.95 6.42
N VAL A 6 -29.89 12.31 7.52
CA VAL A 6 -28.71 13.16 7.48
C VAL A 6 -27.57 12.30 6.95
N MET A 7 -27.24 12.48 5.67
CA MET A 7 -26.01 11.96 5.09
C MET A 7 -24.84 12.48 5.94
N ASN A 8 -24.11 11.57 6.59
CA ASN A 8 -22.97 12.00 7.40
C ASN A 8 -21.85 12.54 6.48
N ALA A 9 -20.95 13.36 7.02
CA ALA A 9 -19.91 14.00 6.23
C ALA A 9 -19.00 13.00 5.47
N LYS A 10 -18.76 11.81 6.03
CA LYS A 10 -17.95 10.76 5.40
C LYS A 10 -18.64 10.18 4.17
N ASP A 11 -19.96 10.00 4.24
CA ASP A 11 -20.78 9.52 3.13
C ASP A 11 -20.86 10.56 2.01
N ALA A 12 -20.97 11.84 2.36
CA ALA A 12 -20.92 12.94 1.40
C ALA A 12 -19.57 12.99 0.65
N ASP A 13 -18.45 12.93 1.37
CA ASP A 13 -17.12 12.88 0.76
C ASP A 13 -16.94 11.64 -0.12
N ALA A 14 -17.49 10.50 0.30
CA ALA A 14 -17.45 9.26 -0.46
C ALA A 14 -18.31 9.34 -1.73
N ALA A 15 -19.41 10.10 -1.73
CA ALA A 15 -20.22 10.38 -2.90
C ALA A 15 -19.48 11.28 -3.90
N VAL A 16 -18.83 12.36 -3.42
CA VAL A 16 -17.99 13.24 -4.26
C VAL A 16 -16.87 12.45 -4.94
N ARG A 17 -16.19 11.58 -4.18
CA ARG A 17 -15.13 10.70 -4.73
C ARG A 17 -15.68 9.77 -5.82
N ARG A 18 -16.81 9.11 -5.59
CA ARG A 18 -17.44 8.24 -6.61
C ARG A 18 -17.89 9.00 -7.84
N ALA A 19 -18.41 10.22 -7.69
CA ALA A 19 -18.79 11.05 -8.83
C ALA A 19 -17.56 11.46 -9.67
N ARG A 20 -16.42 11.71 -9.02
CA ARG A 20 -15.17 12.08 -9.68
C ARG A 20 -14.44 10.90 -10.32
N PHE A 21 -14.41 9.75 -9.65
CA PHE A 21 -13.54 8.62 -10.00
C PHE A 21 -14.29 7.36 -10.46
N GLY A 22 -15.63 7.36 -10.41
CA GLY A 22 -16.46 6.20 -10.73
C GLY A 22 -16.43 5.12 -9.64
N SER A 23 -16.85 3.91 -10.02
CA SER A 23 -16.78 2.72 -9.17
C SER A 23 -15.42 2.04 -9.27
N LEU A 24 -15.04 1.31 -8.22
CA LEU A 24 -13.89 0.42 -8.30
C LEU A 24 -14.15 -0.66 -9.36
N PRO A 25 -13.14 -1.02 -10.16
CA PRO A 25 -13.24 -2.17 -11.06
C PRO A 25 -13.41 -3.47 -10.27
N GLU A 26 -13.78 -4.53 -10.98
CA GLU A 26 -13.87 -5.87 -10.38
C GLU A 26 -12.53 -6.27 -9.74
N ARG A 27 -12.58 -6.97 -8.61
CA ARG A 27 -11.37 -7.44 -7.94
C ARG A 27 -10.69 -8.50 -8.80
N ILE A 28 -9.44 -8.23 -9.14
CA ILE A 28 -8.55 -9.22 -9.75
C ILE A 28 -8.27 -10.32 -8.71
N ARG A 29 -8.19 -11.58 -9.16
CA ARG A 29 -7.86 -12.68 -8.26
C ARG A 29 -6.42 -12.54 -7.78
N LEU A 30 -6.13 -13.00 -6.57
CA LEU A 30 -4.81 -12.81 -5.97
C LEU A 30 -3.71 -13.45 -6.83
N GLU A 31 -3.99 -14.62 -7.40
CA GLU A 31 -3.10 -15.34 -8.31
C GLU A 31 -2.72 -14.50 -9.55
N ASP A 32 -3.67 -13.72 -10.08
CA ASP A 32 -3.47 -12.87 -11.26
C ASP A 32 -2.76 -11.54 -10.92
N MET A 33 -2.56 -11.23 -9.63
CA MET A 33 -1.79 -10.06 -9.18
C MET A 33 -0.27 -10.32 -9.17
N SER A 34 0.16 -11.54 -9.46
CA SER A 34 1.57 -11.93 -9.44
C SER A 34 2.12 -12.16 -10.86
N GLN A 35 3.34 -11.72 -11.12
CA GLN A 35 4.06 -12.06 -12.34
C GLN A 35 5.23 -12.99 -12.01
N VAL A 36 5.32 -14.11 -12.71
CA VAL A 36 6.49 -14.99 -12.62
C VAL A 36 7.61 -14.40 -13.48
N VAL A 37 8.74 -14.11 -12.85
CA VAL A 37 9.96 -13.66 -13.51
C VAL A 37 11.03 -14.73 -13.32
N GLN A 38 11.79 -15.05 -14.37
CA GLN A 38 12.96 -15.90 -14.20
C GLN A 38 13.96 -15.19 -13.29
N ALA A 39 14.23 -15.79 -12.14
CA ALA A 39 15.34 -15.36 -11.31
C ALA A 39 16.65 -15.62 -12.07
N ALA A 40 17.50 -14.58 -12.17
CA ALA A 40 18.88 -14.78 -12.55
C ALA A 40 19.54 -15.77 -11.56
N PRO A 41 20.53 -16.58 -12.00
CA PRO A 41 21.28 -17.42 -11.07
C PRO A 41 21.81 -16.55 -9.94
N ALA A 42 21.57 -16.95 -8.69
CA ALA A 42 22.15 -16.28 -7.55
C ALA A 42 23.68 -16.33 -7.69
N THR A 43 24.30 -15.20 -8.01
CA THR A 43 25.74 -15.07 -7.87
C THR A 43 26.03 -15.24 -6.39
N ALA A 44 26.96 -16.15 -6.06
CA ALA A 44 27.31 -16.41 -4.69
C ALA A 44 27.65 -15.09 -3.97
N ALA A 45 26.97 -14.86 -2.85
CA ALA A 45 27.15 -13.78 -1.88
C ALA A 45 26.70 -12.37 -2.29
N SER A 46 25.39 -12.16 -2.43
CA SER A 46 24.78 -11.07 -1.64
C SER A 46 24.59 -11.62 -0.23
N GLY A 47 25.67 -11.67 0.55
CA GLY A 47 25.58 -12.00 1.96
C GLY A 47 24.82 -10.87 2.64
N TYR A 48 23.54 -11.10 2.95
CA TYR A 48 22.79 -10.18 3.79
C TYR A 48 23.48 -10.11 5.15
N ASP A 49 24.17 -9.01 5.41
CA ASP A 49 24.78 -8.71 6.69
C ASP A 49 23.81 -7.81 7.48
N PRO A 50 23.06 -8.36 8.45
CA PRO A 50 22.14 -7.56 9.25
C PRO A 50 22.88 -6.47 10.03
N GLU A 51 24.12 -6.71 10.44
CA GLU A 51 24.95 -5.74 11.20
C GLU A 51 25.47 -4.61 10.28
N GLY A 52 25.87 -4.93 9.06
CA GLY A 52 26.30 -3.96 8.03
C GLY A 52 25.16 -3.10 7.48
N SER A 53 23.92 -3.58 7.58
CA SER A 53 22.71 -2.90 7.11
C SER A 53 22.32 -1.69 7.99
N PHE A 54 22.77 -1.65 9.26
CA PHE A 54 22.43 -0.56 10.18
C PHE A 54 23.07 0.80 9.81
N LYS A 55 24.06 0.81 8.92
CA LYS A 55 24.80 2.03 8.54
C LYS A 55 24.02 2.99 7.64
N TYR A 56 22.90 2.56 7.07
CA TYR A 56 22.14 3.33 6.08
C TYR A 56 20.81 3.90 6.58
N TYR A 57 20.49 3.72 7.86
CA TYR A 57 19.21 4.12 8.46
C TYR A 57 19.22 5.52 9.07
N SER A 58 20.04 6.45 8.56
CA SER A 58 20.04 7.83 9.05
C SER A 58 18.66 8.50 8.97
N CYS A 59 17.90 8.21 7.91
CA CYS A 59 16.51 8.66 7.77
C CYS A 59 15.53 7.88 8.65
N LEU A 60 15.66 6.55 8.76
CA LEU A 60 14.77 5.73 9.60
C LEU A 60 14.92 6.05 11.09
N ALA A 61 16.13 6.36 11.57
CA ALA A 61 16.36 6.79 12.96
C ALA A 61 15.72 8.16 13.25
N LEU A 62 15.84 9.12 12.32
CA LEU A 62 15.17 10.41 12.41
C LEU A 62 13.64 10.28 12.41
N ASP A 63 13.09 9.39 11.57
CA ASP A 63 11.65 9.17 11.46
C ASP A 63 11.05 8.53 12.73
N LEU A 64 11.86 7.77 13.49
CA LEU A 64 11.46 7.12 14.74
C LEU A 64 11.82 7.91 16.01
N GLY A 65 12.59 8.99 15.90
CA GLY A 65 12.97 9.84 17.02
C GLY A 65 13.94 9.19 18.03
N LEU A 66 14.79 8.28 17.56
CA LEU A 66 15.82 7.59 18.34
C LEU A 66 17.15 8.38 18.39
#